data_AF-A0A931NU40-F1
#
_entry.id   AF-A0A931NU40-F1
#
_cell.length_a   1.000
_cell.length_b   1.000
_cell.length_c   1.000
_cell.angle_alpha   90.00
_cell.angle_beta   90.00
_cell.angle_gamma   90.00
#
_symmetry.space_group_name_H-M   'P 1'
#
loop_
_entity.id
_entity.type
_entity.pdbx_description
1 polymer ?
#
loop_
_entity_poly.entity_id
_entity_poly.type
_entity_poly.pdbx_seq_one_letter_code
_entity_poly.pdbx_strand_id
1 'polypeptide(L)'
;MTKLFHRPKYSKPFLIWCWLAWQVLLGGALVAAIPAAFDIPHFSLLLVVPPYLFLGLLGAVPMLWHQRSVARRLRETDCHLCPDCGYDLRDHTDATPCPECGRVWNQAADTEVWRTLYKGHLKY
;
A
#
# COMPACT_ATOMS: atom_id res chain seq x y z
N MET A 1 -18.23 -4.24 -23.38
CA MET A 1 -18.48 -3.84 -21.97
C MET A 1 -17.17 -3.92 -21.21
N THR A 2 -16.36 -2.85 -21.26
CA THR A 2 -15.12 -2.69 -20.51
C THR A 2 -15.49 -2.43 -19.05
N LYS A 3 -15.34 -3.44 -18.18
CA LYS A 3 -15.42 -3.23 -16.73
C LYS A 3 -14.29 -2.26 -16.37
N LEU A 4 -14.65 -0.99 -16.16
CA LEU A 4 -13.76 -0.01 -15.55
C LEU A 4 -13.27 -0.63 -14.24
N PHE A 5 -12.00 -1.03 -14.21
CA PHE A 5 -11.33 -1.48 -13.00
C PHE A 5 -11.38 -0.32 -12.00
N HIS A 6 -12.41 -0.30 -11.16
CA HIS A 6 -12.49 0.62 -10.04
C HIS A 6 -11.34 0.22 -9.13
N ARG A 7 -10.26 1.02 -9.17
CA ARG A 7 -9.14 0.78 -8.28
C ARG A 7 -9.69 0.86 -6.86
N PRO A 8 -9.45 -0.15 -6.02
CA PRO A 8 -9.97 -0.15 -4.67
C PRO A 8 -9.56 1.15 -3.98
N LYS A 9 -10.50 1.86 -3.35
CA LYS A 9 -10.23 3.13 -2.63
C LYS A 9 -9.09 2.96 -1.61
N TYR A 10 -8.86 1.72 -1.17
CA TYR A 10 -7.73 1.29 -0.36
C TYR A 10 -6.33 1.59 -0.94
N SER A 11 -6.18 1.97 -2.23
CA SER A 11 -4.89 2.31 -2.82
C SER A 11 -4.48 3.79 -2.68
N LYS A 12 -5.35 4.67 -2.18
CA LYS A 12 -5.03 6.10 -1.99
C LYS A 12 -3.86 6.35 -1.03
N PRO A 13 -3.78 5.71 0.16
CA PRO A 13 -2.62 5.89 1.02
C PRO A 13 -1.34 5.40 0.34
N PHE A 14 -1.40 4.31 -0.43
CA PHE A 14 -0.23 3.80 -1.14
C PHE A 14 0.35 4.79 -2.15
N LEU A 15 -0.50 5.46 -2.93
CA LEU A 15 -0.05 6.47 -3.89
C LEU A 15 0.60 7.68 -3.20
N ILE A 16 0.03 8.13 -2.07
CA ILE A 16 0.60 9.21 -1.27
C ILE A 16 1.96 8.80 -0.71
N TRP A 17 2.09 7.58 -0.18
CA TRP A 17 3.35 7.06 0.34
C TRP A 17 4.41 6.84 -0.76
N CYS A 18 4.02 6.34 -1.93
CA CYS A 18 4.92 6.27 -3.09
C CYS A 18 5.42 7.65 -3.53
N TRP A 19 4.53 8.65 -3.53
CA TRP A 19 4.89 10.02 -3.85
C TRP A 19 5.84 10.63 -2.80
N LEU A 20 5.56 10.42 -1.52
CA LEU A 20 6.45 10.87 -0.43
C LEU A 20 7.82 10.16 -0.48
N ALA A 21 7.83 8.85 -0.71
CA ALA A 21 9.08 8.10 -0.88
C ALA A 21 9.88 8.60 -2.09
N TRP A 22 9.20 8.91 -3.20
CA TRP A 22 9.84 9.52 -4.37
C TRP A 22 10.46 10.89 -4.05
N GLN A 23 9.76 11.75 -3.30
CA GLN A 23 10.30 13.05 -2.87
C GLN A 23 11.54 12.89 -1.97
N VAL A 24 11.53 11.90 -1.06
CA VAL A 24 12.68 11.60 -0.19
C VAL A 24 13.88 11.12 -1.03
N LEU A 25 13.64 10.23 -2.01
CA LEU A 25 14.70 9.75 -2.91
C LEU A 25 15.27 10.86 -3.78
N LEU A 26 14.40 11.68 -4.38
CA LEU A 26 14.79 12.76 -5.27
C LEU A 26 15.52 13.87 -4.50
N GLY A 27 15.02 14.22 -3.31
CA GLY A 27 15.67 15.14 -2.39
C GLY A 27 17.03 14.63 -1.93
N GLY A 28 17.14 13.35 -1.55
CA GLY A 28 18.40 12.74 -1.17
C GLY A 28 19.42 12.73 -2.32
N ALA A 29 18.98 12.43 -3.55
CA ALA A 29 19.83 12.46 -4.73
C ALA A 29 20.36 13.87 -5.04
N LEU A 30 19.51 14.90 -4.95
CA LEU A 30 19.93 16.30 -5.12
C LEU A 30 20.93 16.72 -4.04
N VAL A 31 20.67 16.38 -2.78
CA VAL A 31 21.59 16.71 -1.68
C VAL A 31 22.92 15.96 -1.79
N ALA A 32 22.94 14.74 -2.34
CA ALA A 32 24.18 14.02 -2.62
C ALA A 32 24.95 14.58 -3.84
N ALA A 33 24.24 15.13 -4.84
CA ALA A 33 24.86 15.71 -6.03
C ALA A 33 25.53 17.07 -5.78
N ILE A 34 25.02 17.85 -4.83
CA ILE A 34 25.56 19.18 -4.51
C ILE A 34 27.03 19.09 -4.00
N PRO A 35 27.40 18.26 -3.01
CA PRO A 35 28.79 18.11 -2.56
C PRO A 35 29.78 17.78 -3.66
N ALA A 36 29.39 16.91 -4.60
CA ALA A 36 30.22 16.53 -5.74
C ALA A 36 30.48 17.70 -6.71
N ALA A 37 29.57 18.68 -6.78
CA ALA A 37 29.73 19.88 -7.60
C ALA A 37 30.61 20.97 -6.94
N PHE A 38 30.82 20.91 -5.62
CA PHE A 38 31.47 21.98 -4.84
C PHE A 38 32.72 21.51 -4.06
N ASP A 39 33.28 20.33 -4.38
CA ASP A 39 34.45 19.75 -3.69
C ASP A 39 34.30 19.68 -2.15
N ILE A 40 33.05 19.48 -1.69
CA ILE A 40 32.74 19.47 -0.26
C ILE A 40 33.22 18.13 0.34
N PRO A 41 33.98 18.12 1.44
CA PRO A 41 34.52 16.90 2.01
C PRO A 41 33.43 15.89 2.38
N HIS A 42 33.79 14.61 2.29
CA HIS A 42 32.97 13.42 2.50
C HIS A 42 32.19 13.40 3.83
N PHE A 43 32.55 14.26 4.80
CA PHE A 43 31.83 14.45 6.07
C PHE A 43 30.36 14.86 5.88
N SER A 44 30.04 15.53 4.76
CA SER A 44 28.68 15.96 4.42
C SER A 44 27.71 14.77 4.23
N LEU A 45 28.16 13.66 3.65
CA LEU A 45 27.32 12.46 3.45
C LEU A 45 26.89 11.82 4.77
N LEU A 46 27.78 11.83 5.77
CA LEU A 46 27.53 11.23 7.08
C LEU A 46 26.44 12.00 7.85
N LEU A 47 26.30 13.30 7.60
CA LEU A 47 25.25 14.12 8.18
C LEU A 47 23.91 14.00 7.43
N VAL A 48 23.97 13.85 6.11
CA VAL A 48 22.81 13.85 5.22
C VAL A 48 22.11 12.51 5.21
N VAL A 49 22.85 11.40 5.02
CA VAL A 49 22.26 10.08 4.78
C VAL A 49 21.35 9.58 5.93
N PRO A 50 21.72 9.70 7.22
CA PRO A 50 20.91 9.13 8.30
C PRO A 50 19.47 9.71 8.39
N PRO A 51 19.24 11.03 8.29
CA PRO A 51 17.89 11.59 8.21
C PRO A 51 17.02 11.01 7.09
N TYR A 52 17.55 10.85 5.87
CA TYR A 52 16.78 10.29 4.75
C TYR A 52 16.45 8.82 4.95
N LEU A 53 17.39 8.03 5.47
CA LEU A 53 17.13 6.64 5.83
C LEU A 53 16.05 6.55 6.91
N PHE A 54 16.10 7.42 7.92
CA PHE A 54 15.11 7.46 8.99
C PHE A 54 13.71 7.82 8.48
N LEU A 55 13.59 8.82 7.60
CA LEU A 55 12.32 9.18 6.95
C LEU A 55 11.79 8.04 6.06
N GLY A 56 12.67 7.39 5.30
CA GLY A 56 12.32 6.24 4.49
C GLY A 56 11.78 5.07 5.33
N LEU A 57 12.44 4.76 6.45
CA LEU A 57 12.00 3.72 7.38
C LEU A 57 10.67 4.06 8.04
N LEU A 58 10.48 5.31 8.48
CA LEU A 58 9.22 5.78 9.09
C LEU A 58 8.03 5.63 8.14
N GLY A 59 8.22 5.75 6.83
CA GLY A 59 7.16 5.49 5.84
C GLY A 59 7.00 4.00 5.50
N ALA A 60 8.11 3.27 5.36
CA ALA A 60 8.08 1.86 4.94
C ALA A 60 7.48 0.94 6.00
N VAL A 61 7.79 1.15 7.29
CA VAL A 61 7.31 0.31 8.40
C VAL A 61 5.78 0.27 8.50
N PRO A 62 5.04 1.40 8.62
CA PRO A 62 3.59 1.37 8.70
C PRO A 62 2.95 0.81 7.43
N MET A 63 3.56 1.03 6.26
CA MET A 63 3.09 0.46 5.00
C MET A 63 3.18 -1.07 5.01
N LEU A 64 4.34 -1.62 5.40
CA LEU A 64 4.53 -3.06 5.53
C LEU A 64 3.63 -3.67 6.60
N TRP A 65 3.44 -2.97 7.72
CA TRP A 65 2.54 -3.42 8.78
C TRP A 65 1.08 -3.43 8.31
N HIS A 66 0.66 -2.41 7.58
CA HIS A 66 -0.65 -2.33 6.97
C HIS A 66 -0.88 -3.43 5.93
N GLN A 67 0.08 -3.69 5.05
CA GLN A 67 -0.01 -4.81 4.10
C GLN A 67 -0.11 -6.15 4.81
N ARG A 68 0.69 -6.36 5.87
CA ARG A 68 0.64 -7.57 6.68
C ARG A 68 -0.67 -7.71 7.43
N SER A 69 -1.23 -6.62 7.95
CA SER A 69 -2.51 -6.66 8.69
C SER A 69 -3.68 -6.97 7.75
N VAL A 70 -3.69 -6.40 6.54
CA VAL A 70 -4.67 -6.74 5.50
C VAL A 70 -4.51 -8.20 5.07
N ALA A 71 -3.30 -8.66 4.78
CA ALA A 71 -3.04 -10.05 4.42
C ALA A 71 -3.41 -11.03 5.54
N ARG A 72 -3.24 -10.64 6.81
CA ARG A 72 -3.70 -11.41 7.96
C ARG A 72 -5.23 -11.49 8.00
N ARG A 73 -5.90 -10.35 7.90
CA ARG A 73 -7.38 -10.28 7.88
C ARG A 73 -7.97 -11.06 6.72
N LEU A 74 -7.37 -11.00 5.53
CA LEU A 74 -7.80 -11.78 4.36
C LEU A 74 -7.75 -13.29 4.62
N ARG A 75 -6.73 -13.76 5.34
CA ARG A 75 -6.62 -15.17 5.73
C ARG A 75 -7.65 -15.56 6.80
N GLU A 76 -7.86 -14.69 7.80
CA GLU A 76 -8.85 -14.92 8.87
C GLU A 76 -10.30 -14.88 8.35
N THR A 77 -10.55 -14.12 7.29
CA THR A 77 -11.89 -13.94 6.70
C THR A 77 -12.13 -14.81 5.46
N ASP A 78 -11.19 -15.67 5.08
CA ASP A 78 -11.25 -16.46 3.84
C ASP A 78 -11.62 -15.60 2.61
N CYS A 79 -10.95 -14.46 2.45
CA CYS A 79 -11.20 -13.48 1.39
C CYS A 79 -12.58 -12.79 1.37
N HIS A 80 -13.36 -12.85 2.46
CA HIS A 80 -14.66 -12.17 2.58
C HIS A 80 -14.55 -10.70 2.99
N LEU A 81 -13.54 -9.98 2.50
CA LEU A 81 -13.39 -8.54 2.76
C LEU A 81 -13.88 -7.74 1.55
N CYS A 82 -14.60 -6.65 1.78
CA CYS A 82 -14.94 -5.72 0.71
C CYS A 82 -13.65 -5.15 0.08
N PRO A 83 -13.44 -5.22 -1.24
CA PRO A 83 -12.23 -4.69 -1.87
C PRO A 83 -12.07 -3.17 -1.73
N ASP A 84 -13.18 -2.44 -1.55
CA ASP A 84 -13.16 -0.98 -1.56
C ASP A 84 -12.92 -0.36 -0.18
N CYS A 85 -13.58 -0.86 0.86
CA CYS A 85 -13.48 -0.32 2.22
C CYS A 85 -12.75 -1.26 3.21
N GLY A 86 -12.61 -2.55 2.90
CA GLY A 86 -12.04 -3.55 3.81
C GLY A 86 -12.97 -3.95 4.95
N TYR A 87 -14.29 -3.78 4.81
CA TYR A 87 -15.28 -4.29 5.76
C TYR A 87 -15.40 -5.81 5.65
N ASP A 88 -15.63 -6.49 6.78
CA ASP A 88 -15.79 -7.93 6.86
C ASP A 88 -17.23 -8.33 6.49
N LEU A 89 -17.37 -9.09 5.40
CA LEU A 89 -18.64 -9.50 4.81
C LEU A 89 -18.98 -10.97 5.09
N ARG A 90 -18.29 -11.64 6.03
CA ARG A 90 -18.55 -13.06 6.36
C ARG A 90 -20.00 -13.34 6.76
N ASP A 91 -20.66 -12.38 7.40
CA ASP A 91 -22.05 -12.51 7.85
C ASP A 91 -23.09 -12.01 6.82
N HIS A 92 -22.64 -11.58 5.63
CA HIS A 92 -23.53 -11.09 4.58
C HIS A 92 -23.87 -12.23 3.63
N THR A 93 -25.02 -12.14 2.95
CA THR A 93 -25.35 -13.03 1.84
C THR A 93 -24.92 -12.40 0.50
N ASP A 94 -24.66 -13.23 -0.50
CA ASP A 94 -24.37 -12.78 -1.86
C ASP A 94 -25.41 -11.75 -2.33
N ALA A 95 -24.95 -10.71 -3.03
CA ALA A 95 -25.74 -9.56 -3.48
C ALA A 95 -26.23 -8.56 -2.40
N THR A 96 -25.83 -8.70 -1.14
CA THR A 96 -26.07 -7.66 -0.12
C THR A 96 -25.12 -6.47 -0.31
N PRO A 97 -25.59 -5.22 -0.25
CA PRO A 97 -24.71 -4.05 -0.31
C PRO A 97 -23.86 -3.92 0.97
N CYS A 98 -22.59 -3.57 0.81
CA CYS A 98 -21.69 -3.29 1.92
C CYS A 98 -22.19 -2.07 2.74
N PRO A 99 -22.27 -2.17 4.08
CA PRO A 99 -22.82 -1.10 4.92
C PRO A 99 -21.96 0.18 4.91
N GLU A 100 -20.67 0.07 4.63
CA GLU A 100 -19.74 1.20 4.64
C GLU A 100 -19.70 1.96 3.31
N CYS A 101 -19.67 1.24 2.18
CA CYS A 101 -19.46 1.84 0.86
C CYS A 101 -20.63 1.67 -0.12
N GLY A 102 -21.63 0.87 0.23
CA GLY A 102 -22.80 0.58 -0.62
C GLY A 102 -22.54 -0.36 -1.79
N ARG A 103 -21.31 -0.86 -1.98
CA ARG A 103 -21.00 -1.79 -3.07
C ARG A 103 -21.75 -3.10 -2.87
N VAL A 104 -22.45 -3.55 -3.91
CA VAL A 104 -23.06 -4.89 -3.95
C VAL A 104 -21.97 -5.95 -3.91
N TRP A 105 -22.00 -6.81 -2.90
CA TRP A 105 -21.04 -7.87 -2.74
C TRP A 105 -21.31 -9.02 -3.70
N ASN A 106 -20.24 -9.52 -4.33
CA ASN A 106 -20.27 -10.74 -5.14
C ASN A 106 -19.08 -11.60 -4.70
N GLN A 107 -19.33 -12.65 -3.93
CA GLN A 107 -18.29 -13.45 -3.29
C GLN A 107 -17.31 -14.03 -4.31
N ALA A 108 -17.81 -14.59 -5.43
CA ALA A 108 -16.99 -15.20 -6.45
C ALA A 108 -16.08 -14.18 -7.16
N ALA A 109 -16.62 -13.03 -7.55
CA ALA A 109 -15.88 -11.98 -8.22
C ALA A 109 -14.85 -11.31 -7.28
N ASP A 110 -15.23 -11.05 -6.04
CA ASP A 110 -14.40 -10.33 -5.08
C ASP A 110 -13.27 -11.22 -4.55
N THR A 111 -13.53 -12.51 -4.34
CA THR A 111 -12.49 -13.51 -4.03
C THR A 111 -11.44 -13.57 -5.13
N GLU A 112 -11.84 -13.51 -6.41
CA GLU A 112 -10.89 -13.52 -7.53
C GLU A 112 -10.05 -12.24 -7.60
N VAL A 113 -10.64 -11.10 -7.24
CA VAL A 113 -9.90 -9.83 -7.10
C VAL A 113 -8.82 -9.97 -6.03
N TRP A 114 -9.15 -10.49 -4.85
CA TRP A 114 -8.16 -10.70 -3.78
C TRP A 114 -7.08 -11.71 -4.16
N ARG A 115 -7.46 -12.81 -4.82
CA ARG A 115 -6.51 -13.81 -5.32
C ARG A 115 -5.53 -13.21 -6.33
N THR A 116 -6.02 -12.34 -7.21
CA THR A 116 -5.17 -11.64 -8.19
C THR A 116 -4.22 -10.66 -7.50
N LEU A 117 -4.70 -9.91 -6.51
CA LEU A 117 -3.91 -8.90 -5.80
C LEU A 117 -2.89 -9.52 -4.83
N TYR A 118 -3.19 -10.67 -4.22
CA TYR A 118 -2.39 -11.29 -3.15
C TYR A 118 -1.87 -12.68 -3.53
N LYS A 119 -1.66 -12.94 -4.82
CA LYS A 119 -1.25 -14.25 -5.37
C LYS A 119 -0.02 -14.88 -4.70
N GLY A 120 0.84 -14.09 -4.04
CA GLY A 120 2.01 -14.57 -3.28
C GLY A 120 1.77 -14.83 -1.78
N HIS A 121 0.66 -14.41 -1.19
CA HIS A 121 0.41 -14.45 0.26
C HIS A 121 -0.64 -15.49 0.69
N LEU A 122 -1.48 -15.94 -0.23
CA LEU A 122 -2.49 -16.98 -0.01
C LEU A 122 -1.89 -18.33 -0.44
N LYS A 123 -1.15 -18.98 0.47
CA LYS A 123 -0.82 -20.40 0.34
C LYS A 123 -1.96 -21.18 0.99
N TYR A 124 -2.80 -21.77 0.16
CA TYR A 124 -3.81 -22.74 0.57
C TYR A 124 -3.16 -24.10 0.81
#